data_AF-D5BBW6-F1
#
_entry.id   AF-D5BBW6-F1
#
_cell.length_a   1.000
_cell.length_b   1.000
_cell.length_c   1.000
_cell.angle_alpha   90.00
_cell.angle_beta   90.00
_cell.angle_gamma   90.00
#
_symmetry.space_group_name_H-M   'P 1'
#
loop_
_entity.id
_entity.type
_entity.pdbx_description
1 polymer ?
#
loop_
_entity_poly.entity_id
_entity_poly.type
_entity_poly.pdbx_seq_one_letter_code
_entity_poly.pdbx_strand_id
1 'polypeptide(L)'
;MAELSQENIILANKIATRMKNLREQKTGPKKMDFVRKYNVEKQTINRWESHIKLNVKTGEKKGRGITIYSIEDFCKLVGITLTEFFDDDLFRE
;
A
#
# COMPACT_ATOMS: atom_id res chain seq x y z
N MET A 1 1.63 -22.25 -2.34
CA MET A 1 1.50 -20.89 -2.89
C MET A 1 2.77 -20.61 -3.66
N ALA A 2 2.69 -20.11 -4.89
CA ALA A 2 3.87 -19.78 -5.69
C ALA A 2 4.73 -18.74 -4.95
N GLU A 3 6.05 -18.85 -5.07
CA GLU A 3 6.94 -17.84 -4.52
C GLU A 3 6.68 -16.47 -5.16
N LEU A 4 6.67 -15.41 -4.35
CA LEU A 4 6.65 -14.04 -4.86
C LEU A 4 7.94 -13.79 -5.66
N SER A 5 7.81 -13.54 -6.96
CA SER A 5 8.92 -13.08 -7.80
C SER A 5 9.44 -11.71 -7.33
N GLN A 6 10.63 -11.32 -7.77
CA GLN A 6 11.15 -9.97 -7.49
C GLN A 6 10.23 -8.88 -8.05
N GLU A 7 9.69 -9.07 -9.24
CA GLU A 7 8.71 -8.18 -9.86
C GLU A 7 7.45 -8.02 -8.99
N ASN A 8 6.93 -9.12 -8.44
CA ASN A 8 5.78 -9.07 -7.54
C ASN A 8 6.08 -8.30 -6.25
N ILE A 9 7.31 -8.40 -5.73
CA ILE A 9 7.76 -7.62 -4.56
C ILE A 9 7.84 -6.12 -4.91
N ILE A 10 8.39 -5.78 -6.07
CA ILE A 10 8.48 -4.41 -6.56
C ILE A 10 7.08 -3.80 -6.69
N LEU A 11 6.16 -4.50 -7.36
CA LEU A 11 4.78 -4.05 -7.52
C LEU A 11 4.07 -3.87 -6.16
N ALA A 12 4.20 -4.84 -5.25
CA ALA A 12 3.61 -4.74 -3.91
C ALA A 12 4.12 -3.52 -3.13
N ASN A 13 5.42 -3.22 -3.24
CA ASN A 13 6.02 -2.06 -2.58
C ASN A 13 5.60 -0.73 -3.24
N LYS A 14 5.44 -0.69 -4.57
CA LYS A 14 4.85 0.46 -5.28
C LYS A 14 3.42 0.75 -4.81
N ILE A 15 2.59 -0.30 -4.68
CA ILE A 15 1.22 -0.18 -4.14
C ILE A 15 1.23 0.39 -2.71
N ALA A 16 2.04 -0.17 -1.81
CA ALA A 16 2.14 0.32 -0.43
C ALA A 16 2.61 1.79 -0.37
N THR A 17 3.55 2.17 -1.24
CA THR A 17 4.01 3.56 -1.39
C THR A 17 2.88 4.46 -1.86
N ARG A 18 2.10 4.05 -2.87
CA ARG A 18 0.96 4.81 -3.39
C ARG A 18 -0.13 5.01 -2.32
N MET A 19 -0.46 3.96 -1.55
CA MET A 19 -1.42 4.07 -0.44
C MET A 19 -0.96 5.08 0.61
N LYS A 20 0.32 5.05 0.98
CA LYS A 20 0.91 6.02 1.91
C LYS A 20 0.82 7.45 1.36
N ASN A 21 1.20 7.67 0.10
CA ASN A 21 1.16 8.99 -0.53
C ASN A 21 -0.26 9.57 -0.54
N LEU A 22 -1.25 8.77 -0.94
CA LEU A 22 -2.66 9.19 -0.94
C LEU A 22 -3.17 9.49 0.48
N ARG A 23 -2.80 8.67 1.47
CA ARG A 23 -3.12 8.95 2.88
C ARG A 23 -2.54 10.30 3.32
N GLU A 24 -1.27 10.55 3.00
CA GLU A 24 -0.56 11.79 3.35
C GLU A 24 -1.16 13.01 2.67
N GLN A 25 -1.62 12.89 1.42
CA GLN A 25 -2.32 13.97 0.73
C GLN A 25 -3.66 14.33 1.40
N LYS A 26 -4.35 13.36 1.99
CA LYS A 26 -5.69 13.58 2.59
C LYS A 26 -5.65 14.13 4.02
N THR A 27 -4.61 13.83 4.80
CA THR A 27 -4.52 14.20 6.23
C THR A 27 -3.12 14.60 6.72
N GLY A 28 -2.13 14.69 5.85
CA GLY A 28 -0.75 14.96 6.22
C GLY A 28 0.03 13.75 6.75
N PRO A 29 1.27 13.96 7.24
CA PRO A 29 2.21 12.88 7.54
C PRO A 29 1.79 11.99 8.71
N LYS A 30 0.97 12.49 9.65
CA LYS A 30 0.60 11.76 10.86
C LYS A 30 -0.54 10.78 10.57
N LYS A 31 -0.27 9.47 10.73
CA LYS A 31 -1.29 8.42 10.57
C LYS A 31 -2.51 8.61 11.47
N MET A 32 -2.32 9.15 12.68
CA MET A 32 -3.41 9.38 13.63
C MET A 32 -4.45 10.38 13.12
N ASP A 33 -4.06 11.32 12.27
CA ASP A 33 -5.01 12.27 11.68
C ASP A 33 -5.91 11.56 10.66
N PHE A 34 -5.37 10.58 9.93
CA PHE A 34 -6.15 9.69 9.06
C PHE A 34 -7.09 8.78 9.85
N VAL A 35 -6.60 8.18 10.95
CA VAL A 35 -7.41 7.36 11.88
C VAL A 35 -8.62 8.15 12.35
N ARG A 36 -8.41 9.39 12.82
CA ARG A 36 -9.48 10.26 13.34
C ARG A 36 -10.46 10.70 12.26
N LYS A 37 -9.98 11.06 11.07
CA LYS A 37 -10.82 11.56 9.99
C LYS A 37 -11.71 10.47 9.37
N TYR A 38 -11.16 9.29 9.16
CA TYR A 38 -11.80 8.21 8.41
C TYR A 38 -12.27 7.04 9.28
N ASN A 39 -12.09 7.13 10.61
CA ASN A 39 -12.42 6.08 11.58
C ASN A 39 -11.80 4.71 11.20
N VAL A 40 -10.56 4.72 10.73
CA VAL A 40 -9.81 3.50 10.36
C VAL A 40 -8.84 3.14 11.47
N GLU A 41 -8.72 1.84 11.78
CA GLU A 41 -7.73 1.38 12.75
C GLU A 41 -6.28 1.63 12.31
N LYS A 42 -5.44 2.05 13.26
CA LYS A 42 -4.00 2.26 13.01
C LYS A 42 -3.30 0.99 12.49
N GLN A 43 -3.75 -0.19 12.90
CA GLN A 43 -3.20 -1.46 12.42
C GLN A 43 -3.47 -1.68 10.93
N THR A 44 -4.66 -1.31 10.47
CA THR A 44 -5.04 -1.35 9.05
C THR A 44 -4.13 -0.46 8.22
N ILE A 45 -3.90 0.78 8.66
CA ILE A 45 -2.96 1.70 7.98
C ILE A 45 -1.54 1.13 7.96
N ASN A 46 -1.08 0.53 9.06
CA ASN A 46 0.24 -0.09 9.11
C ASN A 46 0.37 -1.28 8.15
N ARG A 47 -0.71 -2.03 7.92
CA ARG A 47 -0.74 -3.09 6.90
C ARG A 47 -0.71 -2.51 5.49
N TRP A 48 -1.47 -1.45 5.24
CA TRP A 48 -1.52 -0.78 3.93
C TRP A 48 -0.18 -0.21 3.47
N GLU A 49 0.62 0.28 4.40
CA GLU A 49 1.89 0.94 4.09
C GLU A 49 3.11 0.02 4.33
N SER A 50 2.88 -1.27 4.54
CA SER A 50 3.96 -2.21 4.84
C SER A 50 4.66 -2.67 3.57
N HIS A 51 5.97 -2.43 3.49
CA HIS A 51 6.79 -2.96 2.40
C HIS A 51 7.24 -4.39 2.70
N ILE A 52 7.23 -5.23 1.66
CA ILE A 52 7.86 -6.54 1.67
C ILE A 52 9.37 -6.34 1.66
N LYS A 53 10.06 -6.97 2.62
CA LYS A 53 11.51 -6.94 2.76
C LYS A 53 12.11 -8.26 2.29
N LEU A 54 13.17 -8.18 1.50
CA LEU A 54 13.96 -9.32 1.10
C LEU A 54 15.27 -9.35 1.90
N ASN A 55 15.56 -10.47 2.54
CA ASN A 55 16.89 -10.73 3.06
C ASN A 55 17.77 -11.25 1.91
N VAL A 56 18.66 -10.40 1.41
CA VAL A 56 19.55 -10.74 0.28
C VAL A 56 20.52 -11.89 0.59
N LYS A 57 20.79 -12.19 1.87
CA LYS A 57 21.69 -13.27 2.27
C LYS A 57 20.99 -14.62 2.36
N THR A 58 19.74 -14.64 2.81
CA THR A 58 18.99 -15.89 3.05
C THR A 58 17.89 -16.15 2.03
N GLY A 59 17.57 -15.17 1.17
CA GLY A 59 16.41 -15.22 0.27
C GLY A 59 15.06 -15.06 0.99
N GLU A 60 15.06 -14.89 2.32
CA GLU A 60 13.84 -14.83 3.12
C GLU A 60 13.04 -13.55 2.83
N LYS A 61 11.73 -13.72 2.62
CA LYS A 61 10.78 -12.63 2.35
C LYS A 61 9.95 -12.38 3.60
N LYS A 62 9.93 -11.14 4.09
CA LYS A 62 9.13 -10.73 5.26
C LYS A 62 8.10 -9.68 4.87
N GLY A 63 6.84 -9.94 5.21
CA GLY A 63 5.70 -9.09 4.87
C GLY A 63 4.77 -9.77 3.87
N ARG A 64 3.70 -9.09 3.49
CA ARG A 64 2.71 -9.56 2.52
C ARG A 64 2.23 -8.38 1.68
N GLY A 65 1.96 -8.64 0.42
CA GLY A 65 1.31 -7.66 -0.45
C GLY A 65 -0.16 -7.46 -0.07
N ILE A 66 -0.78 -6.49 -0.73
CA ILE A 66 -2.17 -6.09 -0.50
C ILE A 66 -3.02 -6.66 -1.61
N THR A 67 -4.23 -7.13 -1.27
CA THR A 67 -5.17 -7.65 -2.25
C THR A 67 -5.86 -6.52 -3.00
N ILE A 68 -6.33 -6.79 -4.21
CA ILE A 68 -7.07 -5.80 -5.00
C ILE A 68 -8.32 -5.28 -4.28
N TYR A 69 -8.99 -6.13 -3.49
CA TYR A 69 -10.15 -5.75 -2.69
C TYR A 69 -9.80 -4.71 -1.61
N SER A 70 -8.66 -4.88 -0.93
CA SER A 70 -8.21 -3.89 0.05
C SER A 70 -7.78 -2.57 -0.59
N ILE A 71 -7.26 -2.59 -1.82
CA ILE A 71 -6.96 -1.37 -2.58
C ILE A 71 -8.27 -0.66 -2.96
N GLU A 72 -9.26 -1.40 -3.45
CA GLU A 72 -10.59 -0.87 -3.80
C GLU A 72 -11.28 -0.23 -2.59
N ASP A 73 -11.28 -0.88 -1.43
CA ASP A 73 -11.87 -0.34 -0.20
C ASP A 73 -11.17 0.96 0.24
N PHE A 74 -9.85 1.02 0.11
CA PHE A 74 -9.08 2.23 0.36
C PHE A 74 -9.41 3.33 -0.65
N CYS A 75 -9.55 3.02 -1.94
CA CYS A 75 -9.89 3.98 -2.99
C CYS A 75 -11.25 4.63 -2.71
N LYS A 76 -12.27 3.83 -2.38
CA LYS A 76 -13.59 4.31 -1.95
C LYS A 76 -13.49 5.22 -0.73
N LEU A 77 -12.66 4.85 0.25
CA LEU A 77 -12.46 5.63 1.47
C LEU A 77 -11.88 7.02 1.18
N VAL A 78 -10.89 7.11 0.28
CA VAL A 78 -10.24 8.39 -0.06
C VAL A 78 -10.94 9.15 -1.20
N GLY A 79 -11.96 8.56 -1.80
CA GLY A 79 -12.80 9.15 -2.85
C GLY A 79 -12.14 9.17 -4.22
N ILE A 80 -11.46 8.09 -4.61
CA ILE A 80 -10.91 7.87 -5.95
C ILE A 80 -11.34 6.51 -6.49
N THR A 81 -11.17 6.30 -7.79
CA THR A 81 -11.36 5.01 -8.47
C THR A 81 -10.07 4.19 -8.45
N LEU A 82 -10.22 2.88 -8.68
CA LEU A 82 -9.07 1.99 -8.85
C LEU A 82 -8.19 2.37 -10.05
N THR A 83 -8.79 2.89 -11.11
CA THR A 83 -8.06 3.39 -12.28
C THR A 83 -7.18 4.58 -11.91
N GLU A 84 -7.70 5.57 -11.20
CA GLU A 84 -6.93 6.72 -10.71
C GLU A 84 -5.85 6.34 -9.69
N PHE A 85 -6.03 5.22 -8.98
CA PHE A 85 -5.00 4.69 -8.10
C PHE A 85 -3.75 4.27 -8.87
N PHE A 86 -3.93 3.54 -9.98
CA PHE A 86 -2.85 3.00 -10.81
C PHE A 86 -2.36 3.95 -11.91
N ASP A 87 -3.10 5.01 -12.24
CA ASP A 87 -2.61 6.12 -13.06
C ASP A 87 -1.71 7.06 -12.24
N ASP A 88 -0.60 6.52 -11.74
CA ASP A 88 0.44 7.25 -11.01
C ASP A 88 1.80 6.90 -11.63
N ASP A 89 2.73 7.86 -11.63
CA ASP A 89 4.06 7.70 -12.20
C ASP A 89 4.83 6.51 -11.60
N LEU A 90 4.51 6.08 -10.37
CA LEU A 90 5.07 4.87 -9.77
C LEU A 90 4.83 3.61 -10.61
N PHE A 91 3.78 3.57 -11.42
CA PHE A 91 3.38 2.41 -12.22
C PHE A 91 3.73 2.53 -13.71
N ARG A 92 4.34 3.64 -14.13
CA ARG A 92 4.82 3.82 -15.50
C ARG A 92 6.19 3.12 -15.65
N GLU A 93 6.39 2.43 -16.77
CA GLU A 93 7.65 1.76 -17.15
C GLU A 93 8.42 2.59 -18.17
#